data_AF-A0A842TDC2-F1
#
_entry.id   AF-A0A842TDC2-F1
#
_cell.length_a   1.000
_cell.length_b   1.000
_cell.length_c   1.000
_cell.angle_alpha   90.00
_cell.angle_beta   90.00
_cell.angle_gamma   90.00
#
_symmetry.space_group_name_H-M   'P 1'
#
loop_
_entity.id
_entity.type
_entity.pdbx_description
1 polymer ?
#
loop_
_entity_poly.entity_id
_entity_poly.type
_entity_poly.pdbx_seq_one_letter_code
_entity_poly.pdbx_strand_id
1 'polypeptide(L)'
;MELIEFLDWVSAKALVKQGKLKELDLIDYGYIDGVGYGIKRIHTNFYYQALKNYIKDHNIRITGSMYCKSFVPVFSDGNVILVSGILWGKLMAKIWNDLENTKKYFFTDFYLS
;
A
#
# COMPACT_ATOMS: atom_id res chain seq x y z
N MET A 1 -9.95 10.18 5.54
CA MET A 1 -8.60 9.97 4.98
C MET A 1 -8.75 9.85 3.49
N GLU A 2 -7.99 10.63 2.74
CA GLU A 2 -8.07 10.64 1.28
C GLU A 2 -6.69 10.37 0.68
N LEU A 3 -6.66 9.60 -0.40
CA LEU A 3 -5.49 9.47 -1.25
C LEU A 3 -5.53 10.65 -2.22
N ILE A 4 -4.51 11.52 -2.16
CA ILE A 4 -4.52 12.80 -2.89
C ILE A 4 -3.64 12.78 -4.13
N GLU A 5 -2.56 12.01 -4.12
CA GLU A 5 -1.65 11.89 -5.26
C GLU A 5 -0.80 10.62 -5.17
N PHE A 6 -0.10 10.36 -6.27
CA PHE A 6 0.99 9.40 -6.31
C PHE A 6 2.29 10.08 -6.69
N LEU A 7 3.38 9.61 -6.08
CA LEU A 7 4.74 10.01 -6.41
C LEU A 7 5.56 8.82 -6.90
N ASP A 8 6.67 9.11 -7.56
CA ASP A 8 7.74 8.12 -7.68
C ASP A 8 8.44 7.94 -6.32
N TRP A 9 9.08 6.78 -6.15
CA TRP A 9 9.75 6.41 -4.91
C TRP A 9 10.87 7.36 -4.49
N VAL A 10 11.62 7.90 -5.46
CA VAL A 10 12.76 8.78 -5.19
C VAL A 10 12.26 10.13 -4.66
N SER A 11 11.25 10.70 -5.31
CA SER A 11 10.61 11.95 -4.88
C SER A 11 9.96 11.80 -3.51
N ALA A 12 9.19 10.73 -3.28
CA ALA A 12 8.56 10.47 -1.99
C ALA A 12 9.61 10.37 -0.86
N LYS A 13 10.70 9.62 -1.07
CA LYS A 13 11.80 9.53 -0.10
C LYS A 13 12.48 10.87 0.15
N ALA A 14 12.69 11.67 -0.89
CA ALA A 14 13.29 13.00 -0.75
C ALA A 14 12.41 13.91 0.12
N LEU A 15 11.09 13.89 -0.07
CA LEU A 15 10.14 14.68 0.71
C LEU A 15 10.05 14.22 2.16
N VAL A 16 10.11 12.91 2.43
CA VAL A 16 10.21 12.38 3.80
C VAL A 16 11.50 12.85 4.47
N LYS A 17 12.65 12.78 3.78
CA LYS A 17 13.93 13.27 4.31
C LYS A 17 13.92 14.78 4.60
N GLN A 18 13.15 15.55 3.84
CA GLN A 18 12.95 16.98 4.06
C GLN A 18 11.93 17.30 5.17
N GLY A 19 11.30 16.30 5.77
CA GLY A 19 10.23 16.49 6.77
C GLY A 19 8.92 17.01 6.20
N LYS A 20 8.74 16.98 4.87
CA LYS A 20 7.51 17.42 4.18
C LYS A 20 6.44 16.33 4.14
N LEU A 21 6.84 15.06 4.15
CA LEU A 21 5.96 13.90 4.27
C LEU A 21 6.39 13.05 5.47
N LYS A 22 5.49 12.21 5.95
CA LYS A 22 5.73 11.27 7.05
C LYS A 22 5.56 9.84 6.55
N GLU A 23 6.58 9.00 6.76
CA GLU A 23 6.47 7.59 6.44
C GLU A 23 5.46 6.91 7.37
N LEU A 24 4.48 6.26 6.78
CA LEU A 24 3.50 5.46 7.50
C LEU A 24 4.16 4.14 7.91
N ASP A 25 4.32 3.95 9.22
CA ASP A 25 4.84 2.70 9.74
C ASP A 25 3.79 1.58 9.61
N LEU A 26 3.95 0.72 8.60
CA LEU A 26 3.06 -0.43 8.39
C LEU A 26 3.40 -1.62 9.31
N ILE A 27 4.48 -1.58 10.11
CA ILE A 27 4.95 -2.66 10.97
C ILE A 27 4.02 -2.89 12.17
N ASP A 28 3.44 -1.82 12.72
CA ASP A 28 2.44 -1.87 13.81
C ASP A 28 1.09 -2.50 13.40
N TYR A 29 0.93 -2.83 12.12
CA TYR A 29 -0.29 -3.36 11.54
C TYR A 29 -0.28 -4.88 11.31
N GLY A 30 0.60 -5.61 12.03
CA GLY A 30 0.63 -7.07 12.04
C GLY A 30 1.21 -7.68 10.77
N TYR A 31 2.14 -6.96 10.13
CA TYR A 31 2.72 -7.34 8.84
C TYR A 31 3.95 -8.24 8.94
N ILE A 32 4.56 -8.27 10.12
CA ILE A 32 5.70 -9.11 10.44
C ILE A 32 5.24 -10.18 11.42
N ASP A 33 4.62 -11.23 10.91
CA ASP A 33 5.28 -12.52 11.09
C ASP A 33 4.90 -13.49 9.96
N GLY A 34 5.86 -14.31 9.55
CA GLY A 34 5.58 -15.45 8.70
C GLY A 34 4.71 -16.42 9.49
N VAL A 35 3.74 -17.05 8.83
CA VAL A 35 2.67 -17.86 9.44
C VAL A 35 1.57 -16.97 10.06
N GLY A 36 0.31 -17.32 9.79
CA GLY A 36 -0.86 -16.45 9.97
C GLY A 36 -1.03 -15.73 11.32
N TYR A 37 -2.01 -14.81 11.36
CA TYR A 37 -2.34 -13.85 12.44
C TYR A 37 -1.47 -12.56 12.39
N GLY A 38 -1.95 -11.37 12.03
CA GLY A 38 -3.29 -10.81 12.18
C GLY A 38 -3.50 -9.55 11.33
N ILE A 39 -4.08 -9.75 10.14
CA ILE A 39 -4.47 -8.71 9.17
C ILE A 39 -5.70 -7.88 9.64
N LYS A 40 -6.31 -8.24 10.79
CA LYS A 40 -7.58 -7.69 11.29
C LYS A 40 -7.54 -6.17 11.53
N ARG A 41 -6.37 -5.61 11.90
CA ARG A 41 -6.19 -4.15 12.10
C ARG A 41 -6.07 -3.36 10.81
N ILE A 42 -5.67 -3.99 9.71
CA ILE A 42 -5.50 -3.32 8.40
C ILE A 42 -6.88 -2.98 7.80
N HIS A 43 -7.88 -3.83 7.97
CA HIS A 43 -9.23 -3.58 7.45
C HIS A 43 -9.91 -2.35 8.07
N THR A 44 -9.60 -2.00 9.32
CA THR A 44 -10.15 -0.82 10.00
C THR A 44 -9.30 0.44 9.80
N ASN A 45 -8.20 0.35 9.05
CA ASN A 45 -7.29 1.46 8.83
C ASN A 45 -7.80 2.39 7.71
N PHE A 46 -7.90 3.69 8.00
CA PHE A 46 -8.37 4.70 7.06
C PHE A 46 -7.47 4.85 5.81
N TYR A 47 -6.15 4.64 5.91
CA TYR A 47 -5.23 4.62 4.77
C TYR A 47 -5.47 3.42 3.85
N TYR A 48 -5.71 2.24 4.46
CA TYR A 48 -6.05 1.03 3.72
C TYR A 48 -7.35 1.20 2.94
N GLN A 49 -8.38 1.74 3.58
CA GLN A 49 -9.67 1.98 2.92
C GLN A 49 -9.55 3.03 1.82
N ALA A 50 -8.78 4.11 2.02
CA ALA A 50 -8.54 5.11 0.99
C ALA A 50 -7.84 4.50 -0.25
N LEU A 51 -6.77 3.72 -0.04
CA LEU A 51 -6.08 3.05 -1.14
C LEU A 51 -6.96 1.98 -1.83
N LYS A 52 -7.70 1.19 -1.05
CA LYS A 52 -8.65 0.19 -1.56
C LYS A 52 -9.74 0.84 -2.41
N ASN A 53 -10.33 1.94 -1.96
CA ASN A 53 -11.35 2.67 -2.70
C ASN A 53 -10.80 3.22 -4.01
N TYR A 54 -9.61 3.86 -3.98
CA TYR A 54 -8.97 4.32 -5.21
C TYR A 54 -8.77 3.18 -6.22
N ILE A 55 -8.22 2.05 -5.77
CA ILE A 55 -7.99 0.87 -6.62
C ILE A 55 -9.30 0.34 -7.20
N LYS A 56 -10.36 0.28 -6.40
CA LYS A 56 -11.70 -0.14 -6.84
C LYS A 56 -12.27 0.80 -7.89
N ASP A 57 -12.25 2.10 -7.62
CA ASP A 57 -12.89 3.13 -8.44
C ASP A 57 -12.18 3.27 -9.80
N HIS A 58 -10.87 3.04 -9.83
CA HIS A 58 -10.06 3.09 -11.05
C HIS A 58 -9.80 1.73 -11.69
N ASN A 59 -10.25 0.63 -11.06
CA ASN A 59 -10.01 -0.74 -11.47
C ASN A 59 -8.54 -1.02 -11.86
N ILE A 60 -7.59 -0.55 -11.04
CA ILE A 60 -6.16 -0.59 -11.36
C ILE A 60 -5.40 -1.61 -10.52
N ARG A 61 -4.54 -2.42 -11.17
CA ARG A 61 -3.61 -3.32 -10.50
C ARG A 61 -2.24 -2.68 -10.43
N ILE A 62 -1.86 -2.20 -9.25
CA ILE A 62 -0.57 -1.56 -9.03
C ILE A 62 0.43 -2.60 -8.57
N THR A 63 1.36 -2.97 -9.43
CA THR A 63 2.43 -3.91 -9.10
C THR A 63 3.60 -3.21 -8.38
N GLY A 64 4.57 -3.98 -7.88
CA GLY A 64 5.76 -3.47 -7.22
C GLY A 64 6.62 -2.61 -8.13
N SER A 65 6.68 -2.94 -9.44
CA SER A 65 7.43 -2.11 -10.39
C SER A 65 6.74 -0.76 -10.63
N MET A 66 5.41 -0.75 -10.74
CA MET A 66 4.61 0.47 -10.87
C MET A 66 4.71 1.34 -9.62
N TYR A 67 4.58 0.71 -8.44
CA TYR A 67 4.74 1.35 -7.14
C TYR A 67 6.05 2.12 -7.02
N CYS A 68 7.18 1.47 -7.32
CA CYS A 68 8.49 2.12 -7.26
C CYS A 68 8.62 3.27 -8.27
N LYS A 69 7.96 3.17 -9.44
CA LYS A 69 8.11 4.15 -10.53
C LYS A 69 7.23 5.38 -10.38
N SER A 70 5.97 5.23 -9.98
CA SER A 70 5.02 6.34 -10.03
C SER A 70 3.75 6.14 -9.18
N PHE A 71 3.72 5.16 -8.28
CA PHE A 71 2.50 4.81 -7.53
C PHE A 71 2.73 4.74 -6.02
N VAL A 72 3.67 5.50 -5.48
CA VAL A 72 3.80 5.67 -4.03
C VAL A 72 2.65 6.57 -3.54
N PRO A 73 1.72 6.05 -2.71
CA PRO A 73 0.51 6.77 -2.34
C PRO A 73 0.78 7.84 -1.28
N VAL A 74 0.31 9.06 -1.54
CA VAL A 74 0.35 10.17 -0.59
C VAL A 74 -1.07 10.48 -0.12
N PHE A 75 -1.21 10.65 1.20
CA PHE A 75 -2.50 10.89 1.83
C PHE A 75 -2.67 12.35 2.26
N SER A 76 -3.93 12.75 2.43
CA SER A 76 -4.35 14.13 2.75
C SER A 76 -3.72 14.74 4.00
N ASP A 77 -3.19 13.92 4.90
CA ASP A 77 -2.54 14.35 6.13
C ASP A 77 -1.00 14.35 6.06
N GLY A 78 -0.44 14.15 4.86
CA GLY A 78 0.99 14.12 4.60
C GLY A 78 1.66 12.79 4.92
N ASN A 79 0.90 11.74 5.24
CA ASN A 79 1.46 10.39 5.35
C ASN A 79 1.68 9.75 3.97
N VAL A 80 2.67 8.86 3.89
CA VAL A 80 3.05 8.14 2.67
C VAL A 80 3.44 6.70 2.99
N ILE A 81 3.05 5.75 2.14
CA ILE A 81 3.47 4.34 2.30
C ILE A 81 4.80 4.13 1.57
N LEU A 82 5.89 3.92 2.31
CA LEU A 82 7.23 3.62 1.78
C LEU A 82 7.74 2.26 2.25
N VAL A 83 7.09 1.19 1.80
CA VAL A 83 7.48 -0.19 2.13
C VAL A 83 8.25 -0.91 1.01
N SER A 84 8.89 -2.03 1.34
CA SER A 84 9.54 -2.89 0.34
C SER A 84 8.54 -3.44 -0.68
N GLY A 85 9.03 -3.82 -1.87
CA GLY A 85 8.18 -4.40 -2.91
C GLY A 85 7.41 -5.64 -2.46
N ILE A 86 7.98 -6.47 -1.57
CA ILE A 86 7.30 -7.65 -1.03
C ILE A 86 6.11 -7.24 -0.17
N LEU A 87 6.30 -6.23 0.69
CA LEU A 87 5.24 -5.69 1.53
C LEU A 87 4.16 -5.01 0.67
N TRP A 88 4.57 -4.30 -0.38
CA TRP A 88 3.62 -3.77 -1.37
C TRP A 88 2.79 -4.88 -2.01
N GLY A 89 3.44 -5.95 -2.49
CA GLY A 89 2.77 -7.07 -3.13
C GLY A 89 1.77 -7.77 -2.22
N LYS A 90 2.13 -7.97 -0.94
CA LYS A 90 1.22 -8.52 0.07
C LYS A 90 0.01 -7.58 0.30
N LEU A 91 0.19 -6.26 0.25
CA LEU A 91 -0.86 -5.27 0.48
C LEU A 91 -1.85 -5.28 -0.69
N MET A 92 -1.35 -5.32 -1.92
CA MET A 92 -2.16 -5.40 -3.13
C MET A 92 -2.93 -6.71 -3.23
N ALA A 93 -2.27 -7.84 -2.96
CA ALA A 93 -2.93 -9.15 -2.91
C ALA A 93 -4.10 -9.16 -1.91
N LYS A 94 -3.89 -8.56 -0.74
CA LYS A 94 -4.93 -8.38 0.26
C LYS A 94 -6.08 -7.51 -0.25
N ILE A 95 -5.80 -6.36 -0.84
CA ILE A 95 -6.83 -5.46 -1.40
C ILE A 95 -7.70 -6.18 -2.41
N TRP A 96 -7.08 -6.88 -3.37
CA TRP A 96 -7.81 -7.60 -4.42
C TRP A 96 -8.62 -8.79 -3.88
N ASN A 97 -8.06 -9.54 -2.92
CA ASN A 97 -8.81 -10.58 -2.21
C ASN A 97 -10.03 -10.01 -1.46
N ASP A 98 -9.89 -8.85 -0.81
CA ASP A 98 -10.98 -8.18 -0.10
C ASP A 98 -12.01 -7.51 -1.04
N LEU A 99 -11.63 -7.11 -2.25
CA LEU A 99 -12.54 -6.52 -3.24
C LEU A 99 -13.39 -7.59 -3.93
N GLU A 100 -12.78 -8.74 -4.24
CA GLU A 100 -13.44 -9.84 -4.95
C GLU A 100 -13.97 -10.94 -4.00
N ASN A 101 -13.84 -10.75 -2.69
CA ASN A 101 -14.20 -11.75 -1.66
C ASN A 101 -13.61 -13.15 -1.96
N THR A 102 -12.29 -13.19 -2.17
CA THR A 102 -11.56 -14.39 -2.57
C THR A 102 -10.26 -14.56 -1.79
N LYS A 103 -9.52 -15.64 -2.04
CA LYS A 103 -8.18 -15.91 -1.49
C LYS A 103 -7.19 -16.33 -2.58
N LYS A 104 -7.49 -16.00 -3.85
CA LYS A 104 -6.72 -16.46 -5.00
C LYS A 104 -5.43 -15.66 -5.24
N TYR A 105 -5.36 -14.43 -4.72
CA TYR A 105 -4.22 -13.55 -4.93
C TYR A 105 -3.15 -13.74 -3.87
N PHE A 106 -1.90 -13.83 -4.30
CA PHE A 106 -0.70 -13.91 -3.48
C PHE A 106 0.22 -12.72 -3.75
N PHE A 107 1.16 -12.47 -2.84
CA PHE A 107 2.06 -11.32 -2.97
C PHE A 107 2.89 -11.37 -4.27
N THR A 108 3.19 -12.57 -4.77
CA THR A 108 3.93 -12.80 -6.01
C THR A 108 3.21 -12.28 -7.24
N ASP A 109 1.88 -12.21 -7.22
CA ASP A 109 1.09 -11.66 -8.33
C ASP A 109 1.31 -10.15 -8.51
N PHE A 110 1.83 -9.49 -7.48
CA PHE A 110 2.00 -8.04 -7.42
C PHE A 110 3.44 -7.61 -7.12
N TYR A 111 4.38 -8.51 -6.85
CA TYR A 111 5.72 -8.16 -6.37
C TYR A 111 6.65 -7.64 -7.47
N LEU A 112 6.66 -8.24 -8.67
CA LEU A 112 7.68 -8.00 -9.72
C LEU A 112 7.13 -7.49 -11.05
N SER A 113 5.82 -7.53 -11.26
CA SER A 113 5.17 -7.28 -12.55
C SER A 113 5.08 -5.81 -12.92
#